data_AF-A0A933A983-F1
#
_entry.id   AF-A0A933A983-F1
#
_cell.length_a   1.000
_cell.length_b   1.000
_cell.length_c   1.000
_cell.angle_alpha   90.00
_cell.angle_beta   90.00
_cell.angle_gamma   90.00
#
_symmetry.space_group_name_H-M   'P 1'
#
loop_
_entity.id
_entity.type
_entity.pdbx_description
1 polymer ?
#
loop_
_entity_poly.entity_id
_entity_poly.type
_entity_poly.pdbx_seq_one_letter_code
_entity_poly.pdbx_strand_id
1 'polypeptide(L)' 'VQESRAGKNIVRVSADGQTEERAIVVGISDGLQSEVLSGLSEGDMVIVETRPRSGTGGFLGQ' A
#
# COMPACT_ATOMS: atom_id res chain seq x y z
N VAL A 1 -2.29 0.04 0.39
CA VAL A 1 -2.61 -1.21 -0.36
C VAL A 1 -3.46 -0.82 -1.56
N GLN A 2 -3.17 -1.35 -2.75
CA GLN A 2 -3.99 -1.11 -3.94
C GLN A 2 -4.94 -2.30 -4.10
N GLU A 3 -6.25 -2.06 -4.03
CA GLU A 3 -7.27 -3.08 -4.24
C GLU A 3 -7.45 -3.28 -5.75
N SER A 4 -7.23 -4.49 -6.27
CA SER A 4 -7.52 -4.78 -7.68
C SER A 4 -8.94 -5.32 -7.85
N ARG A 5 -9.44 -5.20 -9.09
CA ARG A 5 -10.82 -5.37 -9.60
C ARG A 5 -11.58 -6.68 -9.25
N ALA A 6 -11.01 -7.55 -8.42
CA ALA A 6 -11.57 -8.85 -8.03
C ALA A 6 -11.53 -9.12 -6.50
N GLY A 7 -11.37 -8.09 -5.67
CA GLY A 7 -11.35 -8.24 -4.21
C GLY A 7 -10.06 -8.87 -3.65
N LYS A 8 -8.98 -8.87 -4.44
CA LYS A 8 -7.64 -9.27 -3.98
C LYS A 8 -6.78 -8.03 -3.79
N ASN A 9 -6.22 -7.92 -2.59
CA ASN A 9 -5.24 -6.90 -2.22
C ASN A 9 -3.90 -7.24 -2.88
N ILE A 10 -3.32 -6.29 -3.61
CA ILE A 10 -2.03 -6.46 -4.27
C ILE A 10 -1.06 -5.41 -3.72
N VAL A 11 0.18 -5.85 -3.50
CA VAL A 11 1.30 -4.99 -3.14
C VAL A 11 2.44 -5.19 -4.14
N ARG A 12 3.27 -4.16 -4.28
CA ARG A 12 4.49 -4.22 -5.09
C ARG A 12 5.66 -4.50 -4.16
N VAL A 13 6.47 -5.50 -4.49
CA VAL A 13 7.69 -5.84 -3.76
C VAL A 13 8.91 -5.68 -4.66
N SER A 14 10.04 -5.35 -4.06
CA SER A 14 11.33 -5.38 -4.73
C SER A 14 11.96 -6.76 -4.51
N ALA A 15 12.06 -7.56 -5.57
CA ALA A 15 12.72 -8.86 -5.57
C ALA A 15 13.82 -8.85 -6.64
N ASP A 16 15.06 -9.16 -6.25
CA ASP A 16 16.22 -9.23 -7.15
C ASP A 16 16.42 -7.99 -8.05
N GLY A 17 16.12 -6.81 -7.50
CA GLY A 17 16.23 -5.53 -8.22
C GLY A 17 15.11 -5.26 -9.23
N GLN A 18 14.08 -6.11 -9.28
CA GLN A 18 12.88 -5.93 -10.09
C GLN A 18 11.66 -5.68 -9.18
N THR A 19 10.65 -5.01 -9.73
CA THR A 19 9.37 -4.83 -9.03
C THR A 19 8.39 -5.91 -9.45
N GLU A 20 7.85 -6.64 -8.48
CA GLU A 20 6.86 -7.69 -8.68
C GLU A 20 5.55 -7.36 -7.95
N GLU A 21 4.42 -7.68 -8.56
CA GLU A 21 3.11 -7.60 -7.90
C GLU A 21 2.82 -8.93 -7.17
N ARG A 22 2.53 -8.84 -5.87
CA ARG A 22 2.15 -10.00 -5.06
C ARG A 22 0.77 -9.79 -4.46
N ALA A 23 -0.05 -10.84 -4.57
CA ALA A 23 -1.35 -10.88 -3.89
C ALA A 23 -1.15 -11.17 -2.40
N ILE A 24 -1.83 -10.42 -1.56
CA ILE A 24 -1.79 -10.54 -0.11
C ILE A 24 -3.19 -10.73 0.47
N VAL A 25 -3.24 -11.33 1.66
CA VAL A 25 -4.44 -11.36 2.48
C VAL A 25 -4.30 -10.32 3.57
N VAL A 26 -5.28 -9.41 3.64
CA VAL A 26 -5.34 -8.35 4.65
C VAL A 26 -6.37 -8.75 5.70
N GLY A 27 -6.02 -8.57 6.96
CA GLY A 27 -6.92 -8.73 8.09
C GLY A 27 -7.65 -7.42 8.38
N ILE A 28 -7.36 -6.83 9.54
CA ILE A 28 -7.98 -5.57 9.98
C ILE A 28 -7.28 -4.38 9.31
N SER A 29 -8.06 -3.36 8.96
CA SER A 29 -7.58 -2.08 8.45
C SER A 29 -8.34 -0.94 9.11
N ASP A 30 -7.62 0.11 9.52
CA ASP A 30 -8.19 1.34 10.08
C ASP A 30 -8.24 2.50 9.07
N GLY A 31 -7.92 2.22 7.80
CA GLY A 31 -7.85 3.19 6.71
C GLY A 31 -6.52 3.94 6.62
N LEU A 32 -5.63 3.82 7.61
CA LEU A 32 -4.26 4.34 7.58
C LEU A 32 -3.24 3.20 7.50
N GLN A 33 -3.50 2.14 8.26
CA GLN A 33 -2.69 0.94 8.38
C GLN A 33 -3.56 -0.29 8.15
N SER A 34 -2.93 -1.37 7.71
CA SER A 34 -3.60 -2.64 7.48
C SER A 34 -2.67 -3.78 7.88
N GLU A 35 -3.23 -4.79 8.52
CA GLU A 35 -2.51 -6.00 8.90
C GLU A 35 -2.42 -6.96 7.71
N VAL A 36 -1.22 -7.45 7.40
CA VAL A 36 -1.02 -8.48 6.37
C VAL A 36 -0.94 -9.85 7.05
N LEU A 37 -1.87 -10.74 6.72
CA LEU A 37 -1.93 -12.09 7.28
C LEU A 37 -1.13 -13.10 6.48
N SER A 38 -1.00 -12.90 5.16
CA SER A 38 -0.21 -13.77 4.28
C SER A 38 0.09 -13.13 2.92
N GLY A 39 0.99 -13.76 2.16
CA GLY A 39 1.41 -13.32 0.81
C GLY A 39 2.76 -12.59 0.78
N LEU A 40 3.39 -12.40 1.93
CA LEU A 40 4.75 -11.87 2.09
C LEU A 40 5.55 -12.77 3.04
N SER A 41 6.86 -12.72 2.88
CA SER A 41 7.86 -13.39 3.73
C SER A 41 8.72 -12.34 4.45
N GLU A 42 9.30 -12.72 5.59
CA GLU A 42 10.27 -11.86 6.27
C GLU A 42 11.44 -11.52 5.32
N GLY A 43 11.84 -10.25 5.32
CA GLY A 43 12.87 -9.72 4.41
C GLY A 43 12.33 -9.20 3.08
N ASP A 44 11.06 -9.43 2.74
CA ASP A 44 10.45 -8.79 1.56
C ASP A 44 10.42 -7.27 1.73
N MET A 45 10.92 -6.56 0.71
CA MET A 45 10.89 -5.10 0.67
C MET A 45 9.65 -4.63 -0.09
N VAL A 46 8.66 -4.14 0.63
CA VAL A 46 7.42 -3.60 0.05
C VAL A 46 7.63 -2.15 -0.39
N ILE A 47 7.19 -1.83 -1.60
CA ILE A 47 7.22 -0.48 -2.15
C ILE A 47 5.92 0.24 -1.79
N VAL A 48 6.04 1.33 -1.04
CA VAL A 48 4.90 2.17 -0.64
C VAL A 48 4.98 3.52 -1.35
N GLU A 49 4.00 3.79 -2.22
CA GLU A 49 3.89 5.09 -2.86
C GLU A 49 3.22 6.09 -1.91
N THR A 50 4.00 7.01 -1.35
CA THR A 50 3.44 8.14 -0.60
C THR A 50 2.95 9.20 -1.60
N ARG A 51 1.63 9.30 -1.80
CA ARG A 51 1.10 10.52 -2.42
C ARG A 51 1.23 11.64 -1.39
N PRO A 52 1.95 12.74 -1.67
CA PRO A 52 1.85 13.91 -0.80
C PRO A 52 0.38 14.26 -0.70
N ARG A 53 -0.13 14.39 0.52
CA ARG A 53 -1.49 14.86 0.74
C ARG A 53 -1.53 16.25 0.11
N SER A 54 -2.20 16.40 -1.04
CA SER A 54 -2.48 17.71 -1.62
C SER A 54 -3.41 18.45 -0.67
N GLY A 55 -2.82 19.02 0.38
CA GLY A 55 -3.45 20.00 1.22
C GLY A 55 -3.52 21.26 0.39
N THR A 56 -4.59 21.42 -0.39
CA THR A 56 -5.08 22.75 -0.78
C THR A 56 -5.61 23.41 0.50
N GLY A 57 -4.69 23.78 1.38
CA GLY A 57 -4.93 24.63 2.54
C GLY A 57 -5.12 26.06 2.03
N GLY A 58 -6.28 26.33 1.45
CA GLY A 58 -6.76 27.68 1.20
C GLY A 58 -7.13 28.34 2.53
N PHE A 59 -6.13 28.81 3.27
CA PHE A 59 -6.28 29.75 4.38
C PHE A 59 -5.58 31.05 4.00
N LEU A 60 -6.22 31.89 3.18
CA LEU A 60 -5.83 33.29 2.97
C LEU A 60 -7.08 34.11 2.63
N GLY A 61 -7.56 34.91 3.60
CA GLY A 61 -8.39 36.09 3.32
C GLY A 61 -9.67 36.26 4.14
N GLN A 62 -9.57 36.53 5.45
CA GLN A 62 -10.27 37.63 6.13
C GLN A 62 -9.73 37.82 7.56
#